data_AF-X1NFR3-F1
#
_entry.id   AF-X1NFR3-F1
#
_cell.length_a   1.000
_cell.length_b   1.000
_cell.length_c   1.000
_cell.angle_alpha   90.00
_cell.angle_beta   90.00
_cell.angle_gamma   90.00
#
_symmetry.space_group_name_H-M   'P 1'
#
loop_
_entity.id
_entity.type
_entity.pdbx_description
1 polymer ?
#
loop_
_entity_poly.entity_id
_entity_poly.type
_entity_poly.pdbx_seq_one_letter_code
_entity_poly.pdbx_strand_id
1 'polypeptide(L)'
;MSYSQIKRVAIVPNQPRDFHIEHEGTANYSIDLVQEHRVIGLDWALFNTGAAAITIAVDGGTPITVPAGSSRGFNNIKYATLKVVAAVAFTVLVAGVNF
;
A
#
# COMPACT_ATOMS: atom_id res chain seq x y z
N MET A 1 -18.89 7.75 10.72
CA MET A 1 -18.67 6.39 10.18
C MET A 1 -17.54 5.76 10.97
N SER A 2 -17.79 4.70 11.73
CA SER A 2 -16.73 3.95 12.42
C SER A 2 -16.22 2.86 11.50
N TYR A 3 -14.95 2.95 11.11
CA TYR A 3 -14.30 1.85 10.41
C TYR A 3 -14.08 0.69 11.40
N SER A 4 -14.46 -0.52 11.00
CA SER A 4 -14.21 -1.75 11.77
C SER A 4 -12.70 -1.95 11.88
N GLN A 5 -12.12 -1.65 13.04
CA GLN A 5 -10.72 -1.95 13.31
C GLN A 5 -10.56 -3.48 13.40
N ILE A 6 -10.01 -4.09 12.35
CA ILE A 6 -9.89 -5.56 12.21
C ILE A 6 -9.08 -6.20 13.35
N LYS A 7 -8.20 -5.44 14.03
CA LYS A 7 -7.63 -5.78 15.35
C LYS A 7 -6.86 -4.57 15.90
N ARG A 8 -7.05 -4.24 17.19
CA ARG A 8 -6.20 -3.28 17.91
C ARG A 8 -4.89 -3.95 18.34
N VAL A 9 -4.04 -4.36 17.41
CA VAL A 9 -2.64 -4.67 17.76
C VAL A 9 -1.93 -3.35 18.00
N ALA A 10 -1.46 -3.11 19.23
CA ALA A 10 -0.63 -1.94 19.51
C ALA A 10 0.64 -2.05 18.68
N ILE A 11 0.90 -1.05 17.84
CA ILE A 11 2.17 -0.97 17.13
C ILE A 11 3.09 -0.19 18.02
N VAL A 12 4.13 -0.86 18.47
CA VAL A 12 5.21 -0.23 19.22
C VAL A 12 6.09 0.49 18.19
N PRO A 13 6.42 1.77 18.41
CA PRO A 13 7.42 2.46 17.57
C PRO A 13 8.69 1.61 17.43
N ASN A 14 9.24 1.54 16.22
CA ASN A 14 10.41 0.71 15.87
C ASN A 14 10.18 -0.81 15.88
N GLN A 15 8.93 -1.29 15.74
CA GLN A 15 8.72 -2.70 15.39
C GLN A 15 9.44 -3.03 14.07
N PRO A 16 10.28 -4.09 14.04
CA PRO A 16 10.97 -4.49 12.83
C PRO A 16 9.94 -4.91 11.77
N ARG A 17 10.05 -4.33 10.57
CA ARG A 17 9.29 -4.80 9.42
C ARG A 17 9.90 -6.14 9.02
N ASP A 18 9.16 -7.21 9.24
CA ASP A 18 9.57 -8.58 8.92
C ASP A 18 8.90 -9.10 7.64
N PHE A 19 8.04 -8.27 7.02
CA PHE A 19 7.48 -8.48 5.70
C PHE A 19 7.88 -7.36 4.75
N HIS A 20 8.29 -7.75 3.54
CA HIS A 20 8.56 -6.84 2.44
C HIS A 20 8.10 -7.47 1.13
N ILE A 21 7.42 -6.67 0.31
CA ILE A 21 7.08 -7.03 -1.07
C ILE A 21 7.33 -5.85 -1.99
N GLU A 22 7.90 -6.18 -3.15
CA GLU A 22 8.08 -5.28 -4.28
C GLU A 22 7.28 -5.84 -5.46
N HIS A 23 6.51 -4.98 -6.10
CA HIS A 23 5.73 -5.32 -7.27
C HIS A 23 5.90 -4.25 -8.35
N GLU A 24 6.35 -4.69 -9.52
CA GLU A 24 6.36 -3.87 -10.73
C GLU A 24 5.20 -4.29 -11.63
N GLY A 25 4.47 -3.31 -12.16
CA GLY A 25 3.28 -3.57 -12.97
C GLY A 25 2.98 -2.46 -13.97
N THR A 26 2.20 -2.80 -14.99
CA THR A 26 1.67 -1.87 -16.00
C THR A 26 0.14 -1.89 -16.09
N ALA A 27 -0.52 -2.57 -15.14
CA ALA A 27 -1.96 -2.77 -15.09
C ALA A 27 -2.48 -2.61 -13.67
N ASN A 28 -3.80 -2.67 -13.48
CA ASN A 28 -4.40 -2.62 -12.16
C ASN A 28 -3.82 -3.71 -11.25
N TYR A 29 -3.49 -3.32 -10.02
CA TYR A 29 -2.94 -4.19 -9.00
C TYR A 29 -3.71 -4.00 -7.70
N SER A 30 -3.96 -5.09 -6.98
CA SER A 30 -4.57 -5.05 -5.66
C SER A 30 -3.93 -6.12 -4.79
N ILE A 31 -3.66 -5.76 -3.55
CA ILE A 31 -3.14 -6.68 -2.54
C ILE A 31 -3.97 -6.55 -1.26
N ASP A 32 -4.40 -7.69 -0.72
CA ASP A 32 -4.92 -7.83 0.64
C ASP A 32 -3.84 -8.46 1.52
N LEU A 33 -3.16 -7.61 2.28
CA LEU A 33 -2.04 -8.01 3.13
C LEU A 33 -2.47 -8.96 4.25
N VAL A 34 -3.71 -8.83 4.72
CA VAL A 34 -4.22 -9.63 5.84
C VAL A 34 -4.58 -11.03 5.36
N GLN A 35 -5.32 -11.13 4.26
CA GLN A 35 -5.76 -12.43 3.73
C GLN A 35 -4.63 -13.17 3.01
N GLU A 36 -3.83 -12.47 2.21
CA GLU A 36 -2.82 -13.10 1.34
C GLU A 36 -1.53 -13.42 2.08
N HIS A 37 -1.09 -12.52 2.96
CA HIS A 37 0.26 -12.62 3.57
C HIS A 37 0.25 -12.77 5.09
N ARG A 38 -0.92 -12.69 5.73
CA ARG A 38 -1.03 -12.63 7.19
C ARG A 38 -0.17 -11.52 7.80
N VAL A 39 -0.19 -10.35 7.18
CA VAL A 39 0.54 -9.17 7.64
C VAL A 39 -0.37 -7.95 7.78
N ILE A 40 0.06 -6.98 8.59
CA ILE A 40 -0.51 -5.63 8.60
C ILE A 40 0.48 -4.71 7.90
N GLY A 41 0.02 -3.98 6.88
CA GLY A 41 0.84 -2.99 6.17
C GLY A 41 1.09 -1.77 7.03
N LEU A 42 2.36 -1.36 7.14
CA LEU A 42 2.81 -0.23 7.96
C LEU A 42 3.34 0.92 7.14
N ASP A 43 4.07 0.57 6.08
CA ASP A 43 4.74 1.54 5.23
C ASP A 43 4.59 1.08 3.80
N TRP A 44 4.38 2.04 2.91
CA TRP A 44 4.42 1.78 1.50
C TRP A 44 4.92 2.97 0.73
N ALA A 45 5.49 2.67 -0.43
CA ALA A 45 5.88 3.64 -1.43
C ALA A 45 5.43 3.15 -2.81
N LEU A 46 4.99 4.08 -3.63
CA LEU A 46 4.68 3.87 -5.03
C LEU A 46 5.51 4.86 -5.84
N PHE A 47 6.13 4.34 -6.89
CA PHE A 47 6.83 5.11 -7.91
C PHE A 47 6.07 4.98 -9.23
N ASN A 48 5.51 6.08 -9.72
CA ASN A 48 4.88 6.12 -11.03
C ASN A 48 5.95 6.43 -12.08
N THR A 49 6.49 5.38 -12.70
CA THR A 49 7.49 5.48 -13.77
C THR A 49 6.85 5.65 -15.15
N GLY A 50 5.52 5.66 -15.22
CA GLY A 50 4.75 5.82 -16.44
C GLY A 50 4.53 7.26 -16.89
N ALA A 51 4.01 7.40 -18.11
CA ALA A 51 3.74 8.69 -18.77
C ALA A 51 2.37 9.30 -18.41
N ALA A 52 1.54 8.61 -17.62
CA ALA A 52 0.21 9.05 -17.21
C ALA A 52 0.08 9.03 -15.69
N ALA A 53 -0.86 9.82 -15.15
CA ALA A 53 -1.19 9.75 -13.73
C ALA A 53 -1.88 8.42 -13.39
N ILE A 54 -1.59 7.90 -12.20
CA ILE A 54 -2.22 6.69 -11.69
C ILE A 54 -3.03 7.02 -10.44
N THR A 55 -4.00 6.18 -10.10
CA THR A 55 -4.79 6.36 -8.88
C THR A 55 -4.57 5.21 -7.93
N ILE A 56 -4.52 5.52 -6.64
CA ILE A 56 -4.35 4.54 -5.58
C ILE A 56 -5.47 4.69 -4.56
N ALA A 57 -5.85 3.60 -3.92
CA ALA A 57 -6.75 3.60 -2.78
C ALA A 57 -6.22 2.65 -1.70
N VAL A 58 -6.19 3.14 -0.46
CA VAL A 58 -5.80 2.36 0.73
C VAL A 58 -7.07 2.07 1.51
N ASP A 59 -7.32 0.80 1.86
CA ASP A 59 -8.50 0.36 2.61
C ASP A 59 -9.84 0.83 2.03
N GLY A 60 -9.93 0.91 0.70
CA GLY A 60 -11.12 1.42 -0.01
C GLY A 60 -11.43 2.90 0.25
N GLY A 61 -10.48 3.64 0.84
CA GLY A 61 -10.59 5.06 1.11
C GLY A 61 -10.56 5.94 -0.13
N THR A 62 -10.50 7.25 0.09
CA THR A 62 -10.49 8.25 -1.00
C THR A 62 -9.34 7.99 -1.97
N PRO A 63 -9.61 7.91 -3.29
CA PRO A 63 -8.56 7.75 -4.28
C PRO A 63 -7.56 8.90 -4.23
N ILE A 64 -6.27 8.59 -4.28
CA ILE A 64 -5.18 9.55 -4.36
C ILE A 64 -4.58 9.45 -5.76
N THR A 65 -4.41 10.57 -6.44
CA THR A 65 -3.75 10.63 -7.74
C THR A 65 -2.25 10.83 -7.57
N VAL A 66 -1.45 10.00 -8.24
CA VAL A 66 0.01 10.13 -8.33
C VAL A 66 0.35 10.56 -9.76
N PRO A 67 0.87 11.78 -9.98
CA PRO A 67 1.24 12.25 -11.32
C PRO A 67 2.31 11.37 -11.99
N ALA A 68 2.42 11.49 -13.32
CA ALA A 68 3.48 10.84 -14.09
C ALA A 68 4.87 11.26 -13.58
N GLY A 69 5.81 10.32 -13.49
CA GLY A 69 7.17 10.57 -13.00
C GLY A 69 7.27 10.96 -11.52
N SER A 70 6.18 10.82 -10.74
CA SER A 70 6.15 11.18 -9.33
C SER A 70 6.07 9.94 -8.43
N SER A 71 6.40 10.12 -7.15
CA SER A 71 6.26 9.09 -6.13
C SER A 71 5.31 9.51 -5.02
N ARG A 72 4.67 8.54 -4.39
CA ARG A 72 3.87 8.75 -3.18
C ARG A 72 4.18 7.64 -2.19
N GLY A 73 4.29 7.97 -0.91
CA GLY A 73 4.39 6.97 0.13
C GLY A 73 3.80 7.47 1.43
N PHE A 74 3.52 6.53 2.32
CA PHE A 74 3.17 6.82 3.69
C PHE A 74 3.97 5.89 4.58
N ASN A 75 4.38 6.44 5.72
CA ASN A 75 5.08 5.72 6.75
C ASN A 75 4.22 5.67 8.02
N ASN A 76 4.36 4.58 8.78
CA ASN A 76 3.70 4.37 10.05
C ASN A 76 2.16 4.49 9.97
N ILE A 77 1.56 4.05 8.86
CA ILE A 77 0.11 3.95 8.72
C ILE A 77 -0.30 2.48 8.70
N LYS A 78 -1.30 2.10 9.51
CA LYS A 78 -1.83 0.73 9.47
C LYS A 78 -2.87 0.62 8.39
N TYR A 79 -2.71 -0.34 7.49
CA TYR A 79 -3.69 -0.65 6.47
C TYR A 79 -3.72 -2.16 6.16
N ALA A 80 -4.83 -2.61 5.58
CA ALA A 80 -5.03 -4.01 5.22
C ALA A 80 -4.94 -4.23 3.71
N THR A 81 -5.39 -3.27 2.92
CA THR A 81 -5.48 -3.40 1.45
C THR A 81 -4.87 -2.20 0.76
N LEU A 82 -4.21 -2.46 -0.36
CA LEU A 82 -3.72 -1.42 -1.26
C LEU A 82 -4.15 -1.76 -2.67
N LYS A 83 -4.81 -0.81 -3.33
CA LYS A 83 -5.24 -0.92 -4.72
C LYS A 83 -4.58 0.17 -5.54
N VAL A 84 -3.97 -0.23 -6.64
CA VAL A 84 -3.43 0.65 -7.67
C VAL A 84 -4.26 0.45 -8.94
N VAL A 85 -4.80 1.55 -9.44
CA VAL A 85 -5.44 1.61 -10.75
C VAL A 85 -4.50 2.36 -11.67
N ALA A 86 -3.86 1.61 -12.56
CA ALA A 86 -2.81 2.09 -13.45
C ALA A 86 -3.03 1.52 -14.86
N ALA A 87 -2.78 2.36 -15.86
CA ALA A 87 -2.69 1.96 -17.27
C ALA A 87 -1.25 2.08 -17.81
N VAL A 88 -0.29 2.41 -16.92
CA VAL A 88 1.12 2.67 -17.24
C VAL A 88 2.01 2.06 -16.16
N ALA A 89 3.33 2.07 -16.38
CA ALA A 89 4.32 1.47 -15.50
C ALA A 89 4.37 2.10 -14.11
N PHE A 90 4.49 1.24 -13.08
CA PHE A 90 4.71 1.64 -11.70
C PHE A 90 5.48 0.56 -10.93
N THR A 91 6.09 0.97 -9.82
CA THR A 91 6.69 0.09 -8.82
C THR A 91 6.06 0.39 -7.47
N VAL A 92 5.57 -0.63 -6.77
CA VAL A 92 5.05 -0.55 -5.40
C VAL A 92 5.94 -1.33 -4.47
N LEU A 93 6.31 -0.69 -3.37
CA LEU A 93 6.98 -1.29 -2.22
C LEU A 93 6.03 -1.26 -1.04
N VAL A 94 5.88 -2.40 -0.37
CA VAL A 94 5.12 -2.52 0.86
C VAL A 94 6.00 -3.16 1.93
N ALA A 95 5.96 -2.60 3.12
CA ALA A 95 6.57 -3.17 4.31
C ALA A 95 5.50 -3.32 5.40
N GLY A 96 5.53 -4.46 6.08
CA GLY A 96 4.53 -4.84 7.07
C GLY A 96 5.12 -5.62 8.23
N VAL A 97 4.23 -6.00 9.14
CA VAL A 97 4.54 -6.89 10.26
C VAL A 97 3.66 -8.13 10.18
N ASN A 98 4.26 -9.31 10.19
CA ASN A 98 3.54 -10.58 10.29
C ASN A 98 2.77 -10.65 11.60
N PHE A 99 1.57 -11.24 11.55
CA PHE A 99 0.73 -11.49 12.72
C PHE A 99 0.50 -12.98 12.99
#